data_AF-E3ULA7-F1
#
_entry.id   AF-E3ULA7-F1
#
_cell.length_a   1.000
_cell.length_b   1.000
_cell.length_c   1.000
_cell.angle_alpha   90.00
_cell.angle_beta   90.00
_cell.angle_gamma   90.00
#
_symmetry.space_group_name_H-M   'P 1'
#
loop_
_entity.id
_entity.type
_entity.pdbx_description
1 polymer ?
#
loop_
_entity_poly.entity_id
_entity_poly.type
_entity_poly.pdbx_seq_one_letter_code
_entity_poly.pdbx_strand_id
1 'polypeptide(L)'
;YAGGRSLSCIMYTIFQERDLLKKFHIPVDTMVTYVLTLEDHYHSDVAYHNSLHAADVLQSTHVLLATPALDAVFTDLEILAALFAAAIHDVDHPGVSNQFLIN
;
A
#
# COMPACT_ATOMS: atom_id res chain seq x y z
N TYR A 1 -18.85 2.04 -0.59
CA TYR A 1 -17.86 2.23 -1.66
C TYR A 1 -16.96 3.38 -1.27
N ALA A 2 -15.63 3.20 -1.26
CA ALA A 2 -14.64 4.19 -0.80
C ALA A 2 -14.41 5.38 -1.75
N GLY A 3 -15.29 5.61 -2.74
CA GLY A 3 -15.20 6.78 -3.64
C GLY A 3 -13.91 6.86 -4.47
N GLY A 4 -13.30 5.74 -4.86
CA GLY A 4 -12.00 5.73 -5.55
C GLY A 4 -10.78 5.91 -4.64
N ARG A 5 -10.97 5.79 -3.31
CA ARG A 5 -9.92 5.93 -2.29
C ARG A 5 -9.58 4.61 -1.58
N SER A 6 -9.56 3.51 -2.32
CA SER A 6 -9.33 2.18 -1.76
C SER A 6 -7.96 2.04 -1.09
N LEU A 7 -6.90 2.56 -1.72
CA LEU A 7 -5.55 2.47 -1.18
C LEU A 7 -5.42 3.28 0.11
N SER A 8 -5.93 4.52 0.10
CA SER A 8 -5.94 5.39 1.29
C SER A 8 -6.70 4.77 2.46
N CYS A 9 -7.90 4.24 2.21
CA CYS A 9 -8.70 3.60 3.26
C CYS A 9 -8.01 2.37 3.84
N ILE A 10 -7.55 1.45 2.98
CA ILE A 10 -6.93 0.19 3.42
C ILE A 10 -5.61 0.45 4.16
N MET A 11 -4.75 1.33 3.64
CA MET A 11 -3.49 1.67 4.30
C MET A 11 -3.73 2.30 5.67
N TYR A 12 -4.70 3.22 5.79
CA TYR A 12 -5.03 3.83 7.07
C TYR A 12 -5.54 2.81 8.08
N THR A 13 -6.47 1.94 7.68
CA THR A 13 -6.99 0.86 8.53
C THR A 13 -5.89 -0.07 9.02
N ILE A 14 -5.02 -0.54 8.12
CA ILE A 14 -3.92 -1.45 8.47
C ILE A 14 -2.90 -0.79 9.41
N PHE A 15 -2.56 0.48 9.16
CA PHE A 15 -1.60 1.21 10.00
C PHE A 15 -2.14 1.46 11.41
N GLN A 16 -3.46 1.66 11.55
CA GLN A 16 -4.13 1.74 12.84
C GLN A 16 -4.18 0.38 13.54
N GLU A 17 -4.59 -0.68 12.84
CA GLU A 17 -4.70 -2.03 13.40
C GLU A 17 -3.37 -2.57 13.94
N ARG A 18 -2.26 -2.25 13.26
CA ARG A 18 -0.91 -2.67 13.67
C ARG A 18 -0.20 -1.69 14.61
N ASP A 19 -0.87 -0.60 15.01
CA ASP A 19 -0.33 0.49 15.83
C ASP A 19 0.95 1.15 15.25
N LEU A 20 1.10 1.12 13.92
CA LEU A 20 2.32 1.57 13.23
C LEU A 20 2.51 3.09 13.33
N LEU A 21 1.42 3.85 13.30
CA LEU A 21 1.50 5.31 13.43
C LEU A 21 2.12 5.73 14.76
N LYS A 22 1.75 5.04 15.84
CA LYS A 22 2.29 5.31 17.17
C LYS A 22 3.73 4.82 17.30
N LYS A 23 4.01 3.57 16.91
CA LYS A 23 5.34 2.97 16.98
C LYS A 23 6.41 3.80 16.27
N PHE A 24 6.05 4.37 15.12
CA PHE A 24 6.96 5.16 14.28
C PHE A 24 6.75 6.67 14.39
N HIS A 25 5.92 7.14 15.32
CA HIS A 25 5.65 8.56 15.53
C HIS A 25 5.21 9.31 14.24
N ILE A 26 4.39 8.66 13.42
CA ILE A 26 3.88 9.20 12.16
C ILE A 26 2.63 10.02 12.45
N PRO A 27 2.63 11.36 12.23
CA PRO A 27 1.43 12.16 12.37
C PRO A 27 0.35 11.70 11.39
N VAL A 28 -0.89 11.61 11.86
CA VAL A 28 -2.04 11.16 11.04
C VAL A 28 -2.17 12.01 9.78
N ASP A 29 -2.08 13.34 9.89
CA ASP A 29 -2.20 14.25 8.74
C ASP A 29 -1.10 14.03 7.71
N THR A 30 0.12 13.72 8.16
CA THR A 30 1.24 13.40 7.27
C THR A 30 0.98 12.10 6.51
N MET A 31 0.50 11.06 7.19
CA MET A 31 0.15 9.78 6.56
C MET A 31 -0.99 9.96 5.55
N VAL A 32 -2.07 10.63 5.93
CA VAL A 32 -3.24 10.84 5.07
C VAL A 32 -2.85 11.65 3.83
N THR A 33 -2.09 12.73 4.01
CA THR A 33 -1.60 13.56 2.90
C THR A 33 -0.72 12.75 1.95
N TYR A 34 0.18 11.93 2.49
CA TYR A 34 1.05 11.07 1.69
C TYR A 34 0.23 10.05 0.88
N VAL A 35 -0.68 9.30 1.53
CA VAL A 35 -1.39 8.22 0.84
C VAL A 35 -2.42 8.74 -0.19
N LEU A 36 -3.03 9.90 0.06
CA LEU A 36 -3.89 10.56 -0.93
C LEU A 36 -3.08 10.95 -2.17
N THR A 37 -1.88 11.52 -1.98
CA THR A 37 -0.98 11.87 -3.08
C THR A 37 -0.51 10.62 -3.82
N LEU A 38 -0.12 9.57 -3.10
CA LEU A 38 0.27 8.28 -3.69
C LEU A 38 -0.85 7.70 -4.55
N GLU A 39 -2.07 7.68 -4.03
CA GLU A 39 -3.24 7.17 -4.74
C GLU A 39 -3.58 7.99 -5.98
N ASP A 40 -3.40 9.32 -5.94
CA ASP A 40 -3.56 10.19 -7.11
C ASP A 40 -2.52 9.92 -8.22
N HIS A 41 -1.38 9.30 -7.89
CA HIS A 41 -0.36 8.90 -8.88
C HIS A 41 -0.60 7.49 -9.46
N TYR A 42 -1.65 6.78 -9.04
CA TYR A 42 -2.11 5.59 -9.74
C TYR A 42 -3.11 5.98 -10.84
N HIS A 43 -2.87 5.50 -12.06
CA HIS A 43 -3.63 5.93 -13.24
C HIS A 43 -5.02 5.28 -13.25
N SER A 44 -6.07 6.10 -13.13
CA SER A 44 -7.47 5.61 -13.09
C SER A 44 -7.97 5.04 -14.42
N ASP A 45 -7.31 5.38 -15.52
CA ASP A 45 -7.57 4.90 -16.88
C ASP A 45 -6.81 3.61 -17.21
N VAL A 46 -5.92 3.13 -16.32
CA VAL A 46 -5.29 1.82 -16.42
C VAL A 46 -6.20 0.76 -15.79
N ALA A 47 -6.58 -0.25 -16.57
CA ALA A 47 -7.58 -1.23 -16.17
C ALA A 47 -7.18 -2.13 -14.98
N TYR A 48 -5.89 -2.40 -14.79
CA TYR A 48 -5.39 -3.31 -13.76
C TYR A 48 -4.41 -2.67 -12.77
N HIS A 49 -3.24 -2.18 -13.22
CA HIS A 49 -2.22 -1.56 -12.35
C HIS A 49 -2.64 -0.15 -11.88
N ASN A 50 -3.74 -0.07 -11.14
CA ASN A 50 -4.33 1.13 -10.54
C ASN A 50 -4.36 1.01 -9.01
N SER A 51 -4.93 2.01 -8.32
CA SER A 51 -4.92 2.06 -6.85
C SER A 51 -5.70 0.93 -6.19
N LEU A 52 -6.65 0.30 -6.89
CA LEU A 52 -7.38 -0.86 -6.37
C LEU A 52 -6.46 -2.08 -6.29
N HIS A 53 -5.63 -2.31 -7.32
CA HIS A 53 -4.61 -3.37 -7.30
C HIS A 53 -3.57 -3.13 -6.19
N ALA A 54 -3.10 -1.89 -6.04
CA ALA A 54 -2.20 -1.54 -4.93
C ALA A 54 -2.83 -1.81 -3.55
N ALA A 55 -4.12 -1.49 -3.37
CA ALA A 55 -4.86 -1.78 -2.15
C ALA A 55 -5.00 -3.29 -1.88
N ASP A 56 -5.25 -4.07 -2.93
CA ASP A 56 -5.35 -5.53 -2.87
C ASP A 56 -4.02 -6.19 -2.46
N VAL A 57 -2.90 -5.78 -3.10
CA VAL A 57 -1.56 -6.28 -2.76
C VAL A 57 -1.17 -5.87 -1.33
N LEU A 58 -1.50 -4.65 -0.90
CA LEU A 58 -1.27 -4.18 0.47
C LEU A 58 -2.05 -5.01 1.50
N GLN A 59 -3.34 -5.25 1.26
CA GLN A 59 -4.18 -6.07 2.14
C GLN A 59 -3.73 -7.52 2.17
N SER A 60 -3.37 -8.10 1.02
CA SER A 60 -2.85 -9.46 0.91
C SER A 60 -1.53 -9.61 1.68
N THR A 61 -0.61 -8.65 1.53
CA THR A 61 0.66 -8.61 2.28
C THR A 61 0.42 -8.51 3.77
N HIS A 62 -0.54 -7.68 4.20
CA HIS A 62 -0.95 -7.59 5.60
C HIS A 62 -1.44 -8.95 6.14
N VAL A 63 -2.26 -9.70 5.39
CA VAL A 63 -2.75 -11.02 5.82
C VAL A 63 -1.61 -12.03 5.87
N LEU A 64 -0.74 -12.06 4.86
CA LEU A 64 0.41 -12.98 4.83
C LEU A 64 1.36 -12.75 6.01
N LEU A 65 1.63 -11.50 6.37
CA LEU A 65 2.42 -11.13 7.55
C LEU A 65 1.77 -11.54 8.88
N ALA A 66 0.46 -11.83 8.90
CA ALA A 66 -0.25 -12.33 10.08
C ALA A 66 -0.32 -13.88 10.13
N THR A 67 0.37 -14.58 9.23
CA THR A 67 0.41 -16.05 9.23
C THR A 67 1.01 -16.56 10.55
N PRO A 68 0.40 -17.54 11.25
CA PRO A 68 0.91 -18.05 12.53
C PRO A 68 2.36 -18.58 12.48
N ALA A 69 2.77 -19.12 11.33
CA ALA A 69 4.15 -19.59 11.12
C ALA A 69 5.20 -18.45 11.10
N LEU A 70 4.76 -17.19 10.97
CA LEU A 70 5.59 -15.98 10.92
C LEU A 70 5.42 -15.12 12.18
N ASP A 71 4.74 -15.62 13.21
CA ASP A 71 4.55 -14.89 14.45
C ASP A 71 5.90 -14.55 15.11
N ALA A 72 6.06 -13.29 15.52
CA ALA A 72 7.29 -12.72 16.06
C ALA A 72 8.58 -12.92 15.21
N VAL A 73 8.46 -13.27 13.92
CA VAL A 73 9.62 -13.43 13.02
C VAL A 73 10.16 -12.08 12.56
N PHE A 74 9.26 -11.14 12.23
CA PHE A 74 9.62 -9.83 11.69
C PHE A 74 9.56 -8.74 12.76
N THR A 75 10.50 -7.81 12.67
CA THR A 75 10.48 -6.56 13.43
C THR A 75 9.38 -5.63 12.94
N ASP A 76 8.98 -4.67 13.77
CA ASP A 76 8.02 -3.63 13.37
C ASP A 76 8.48 -2.85 12.12
N LEU A 77 9.79 -2.66 11.94
CA LEU A 77 10.34 -1.94 10.79
C LEU A 77 10.25 -2.75 9.50
N GLU A 78 10.49 -4.07 9.56
CA GLU A 78 10.33 -4.96 8.41
C GLU A 78 8.86 -5.08 8.00
N ILE A 79 7.94 -5.11 8.98
CA ILE A 79 6.49 -5.06 8.72
C ILE A 79 6.11 -3.74 8.04
N LEU A 80 6.57 -2.61 8.57
CA LEU A 80 6.33 -1.30 7.95
C LEU A 80 6.88 -1.26 6.52
N ALA A 81 8.10 -1.75 6.31
CA ALA A 81 8.76 -1.76 5.01
C ALA A 81 7.98 -2.61 3.99
N ALA A 82 7.53 -3.81 4.37
CA ALA A 82 6.77 -4.69 3.50
C ALA A 82 5.42 -4.09 3.09
N LEU A 83 4.69 -3.50 4.05
CA LEU A 83 3.42 -2.83 3.78
C LEU A 83 3.61 -1.58 2.91
N PHE A 84 4.63 -0.77 3.22
CA PHE A 84 4.95 0.40 2.41
C PHE A 84 5.34 0.02 0.98
N ALA A 85 6.19 -0.99 0.81
CA ALA A 85 6.58 -1.52 -0.49
C ALA A 85 5.35 -1.98 -1.30
N ALA A 86 4.45 -2.76 -0.68
CA ALA A 86 3.22 -3.21 -1.31
C ALA A 86 2.35 -2.04 -1.81
N ALA A 87 2.24 -0.97 -1.02
CA ALA A 87 1.44 0.21 -1.37
C ALA A 87 2.00 1.02 -2.55
N ILE A 88 3.31 1.01 -2.78
CA ILE A 88 3.97 1.83 -3.82
C ILE A 88 4.42 1.05 -5.05
N HIS A 89 4.35 -0.28 -5.05
CA HIS A 89 5.12 -1.11 -6.00
C HIS A 89 4.83 -0.86 -7.48
N ASP A 90 3.62 -0.39 -7.79
CA ASP A 90 3.12 -0.14 -9.16
C ASP A 90 2.70 1.32 -9.37
N VAL A 91 3.12 2.26 -8.50
CA VAL A 91 2.77 3.67 -8.67
C VAL A 91 3.27 4.19 -10.02
N ASP A 92 2.46 5.01 -10.70
CA ASP A 92 2.74 5.57 -12.02
C ASP A 92 2.91 4.53 -13.15
N HIS A 93 2.38 3.31 -12.97
CA HIS A 93 2.47 2.26 -13.99
C HIS A 93 1.66 2.63 -15.26
N PRO A 94 2.29 2.67 -16.46
CA PRO A 94 1.66 3.19 -17.70
C PRO A 94 0.70 2.21 -18.41
N GLY A 95 0.20 1.20 -17.70
CA GLY A 95 -0.63 0.13 -18.29
C GLY A 95 0.05 -0.78 -19.34
N VAL A 96 1.36 -0.67 -19.56
CA VAL A 96 2.12 -1.47 -20.55
C VAL A 96 3.30 -2.18 -19.91
N SER A 97 3.73 -3.30 -20.50
CA SER A 97 4.86 -4.08 -19.97
C SER A 97 6.21 -3.39 -20.19
N ASN A 98 7.22 -3.79 -19.42
CA ASN A 98 8.60 -3.32 -19.62
C ASN A 98 9.09 -3.52 -21.06
N GLN A 99 8.74 -4.65 -21.69
CA GLN A 99 9.16 -4.93 -23.06
C GLN A 99 8.53 -3.95 -24.08
N PHE A 100 7.30 -3.48 -23.83
CA PHE A 100 6.66 -2.46 -24.65
C PHE A 100 7.37 -1.11 -24.52
N LEU A 101 7.87 -0.75 -23.34
CA LEU A 101 8.61 0.51 -23.13
C LEU A 101 9.99 0.52 -23.80
N ILE A 102 10.59 -0.66 -24.02
CA ILE A 102 11.89 -0.81 -24.67
C ILE A 102 11.77 -0.75 -26.21
N ASN A 103 10.69 -1.31 -26.76
CA ASN A 103 10.49 -1.51 -28.20
C ASN A 103 9.87 -0.30 -28.90
#